data_AF-A0AAN6BKU5-F1
#
_entry.id   AF-A0AAN6BKU5-F1
#
_cell.length_a   1.000
_cell.length_b   1.000
_cell.length_c   1.000
_cell.angle_alpha   90.00
_cell.angle_beta   90.00
_cell.angle_gamma   90.00
#
_symmetry.space_group_name_H-M   'P 1'
#
loop_
_entity.id
_entity.type
_entity.pdbx_description
1 polymer ?
#
loop_
_entity_poly.entity_id
_entity_poly.type
_entity_poly.pdbx_seq_one_letter_code
_entity_poly.pdbx_strand_id
1 'polypeptide(L)'
;MPTPEPSTPPQQAAEQRGNSIRLSRDDRIRVLTLRDAGFTYQQIADQLQITHRQVQYTCQSQQMTPTKAPGQPPKLSEEDVDNIIAFISSSKRNRRMPFYKLCEELDLPVGPTALARALKKRGYTRCIALRKPPLSDQNKRVRLAWV
;
A
#
# COMPACT_ATOMS: atom_id res chain seq x y z
N MET A 1 -48.64 -29.87 -44.29
CA MET A 1 -47.22 -29.54 -44.51
C MET A 1 -46.77 -28.62 -43.39
N PRO A 2 -46.10 -29.11 -42.33
CA PRO A 2 -45.55 -28.22 -41.31
C PRO A 2 -44.24 -27.59 -41.81
N THR A 3 -44.14 -26.26 -41.69
CA THR A 3 -42.95 -25.44 -42.01
C THR A 3 -41.81 -25.72 -41.04
N PRO A 4 -40.53 -25.70 -41.49
CA PRO A 4 -39.38 -25.89 -40.61
C PRO A 4 -39.14 -24.63 -39.75
N GLU A 5 -38.87 -24.85 -38.47
CA GLU A 5 -38.48 -23.81 -37.51
C GLU A 5 -37.07 -23.25 -37.83
N PRO A 6 -36.80 -21.95 -37.56
CA PRO A 6 -35.49 -21.37 -37.76
C PRO A 6 -34.48 -21.94 -36.77
N SER A 7 -33.53 -22.74 -37.28
CA SER A 7 -32.37 -23.21 -36.53
C SER A 7 -31.50 -22.01 -36.16
N THR A 8 -31.58 -21.59 -34.90
CA THR A 8 -30.62 -20.65 -34.30
C THR A 8 -29.34 -21.43 -34.02
N PRO A 9 -28.18 -21.05 -34.59
CA PRO A 9 -26.92 -21.71 -34.29
C PRO A 9 -26.64 -21.64 -32.78
N PRO A 10 -26.20 -22.72 -32.13
CA PRO A 10 -25.87 -22.69 -30.72
C PRO A 10 -24.75 -21.66 -30.49
N GLN A 11 -25.04 -20.66 -29.65
CA GLN A 11 -24.03 -19.74 -29.14
C GLN A 11 -22.91 -20.58 -28.54
N GLN A 12 -21.74 -20.56 -29.18
CA GLN A 12 -20.52 -21.14 -28.65
C GLN A 12 -20.31 -20.54 -27.25
N ALA A 13 -20.35 -21.42 -26.24
CA ALA A 13 -20.13 -21.07 -24.86
C ALA A 13 -18.85 -20.24 -24.77
N ALA A 14 -18.96 -19.05 -24.18
CA ALA A 14 -17.82 -18.17 -23.95
C ALA A 14 -16.75 -18.96 -23.18
N GLU A 15 -15.75 -19.44 -23.92
CA GLU A 15 -14.63 -20.17 -23.36
C GLU A 15 -14.03 -19.32 -22.25
N GLN A 16 -13.88 -19.97 -21.11
CA GLN A 16 -13.55 -19.37 -19.83
C GLN A 16 -12.33 -18.47 -20.02
N ARG A 17 -12.55 -17.15 -20.04
CA ARG A 17 -11.47 -16.16 -20.12
C ARG A 17 -10.65 -16.32 -18.86
N GLY A 18 -9.56 -17.10 -18.95
CA GLY A 18 -8.61 -17.30 -17.88
C GLY A 18 -8.25 -15.96 -17.27
N ASN A 19 -8.15 -15.92 -15.94
CA ASN A 19 -7.79 -14.72 -15.19
C ASN A 19 -6.72 -13.93 -15.95
N SER A 20 -6.99 -12.64 -16.22
CA SER A 20 -6.07 -11.78 -16.96
C SER A 20 -4.77 -11.62 -16.16
N ILE A 21 -3.81 -12.49 -16.45
CA ILE A 21 -2.45 -12.40 -15.92
C ILE A 21 -1.87 -11.09 -16.48
N ARG A 22 -1.32 -10.26 -15.59
CA ARG A 22 -0.61 -9.04 -16.01
C ARG A 22 0.56 -9.44 -16.90
N LEU A 23 0.70 -8.78 -18.05
CA LEU A 23 1.82 -9.02 -18.95
C LEU A 23 3.16 -8.83 -18.22
N SER A 24 4.07 -9.76 -18.43
CA SER A 24 5.45 -9.61 -17.96
C SER A 24 6.16 -8.49 -18.73
N ARG A 25 7.34 -8.08 -18.25
CA ARG A 25 8.19 -7.13 -18.97
C ARG A 25 8.52 -7.65 -20.38
N ASP A 26 8.86 -8.92 -20.51
CA ASP A 26 9.30 -9.50 -21.77
C ASP A 26 8.16 -9.63 -22.78
N ASP A 27 6.93 -9.89 -22.30
CA ASP A 27 5.73 -9.84 -23.16
C ASP A 27 5.51 -8.44 -23.71
N ARG A 28 5.65 -7.41 -22.87
CA ARG A 28 5.48 -6.02 -23.31
C ARG A 28 6.56 -5.58 -24.28
N ILE A 29 7.81 -6.02 -24.08
CA ILE A 29 8.89 -5.81 -25.06
C ILE A 29 8.52 -6.47 -26.39
N ARG A 30 8.11 -7.74 -26.38
CA ARG A 30 7.71 -8.47 -27.60
C ARG A 30 6.56 -7.77 -28.34
N VAL A 31 5.54 -7.33 -27.62
CA VAL A 31 4.42 -6.56 -28.20
C VAL A 31 4.91 -5.29 -28.89
N LEU A 32 5.77 -4.51 -28.22
CA LEU A 32 6.28 -3.26 -28.76
C LEU A 32 7.18 -3.50 -29.97
N THR A 33 8.07 -4.49 -29.92
CA THR A 33 8.91 -4.87 -31.06
C THR A 33 8.09 -5.29 -32.27
N LEU A 34 7.05 -6.12 -32.09
CA LEU A 34 6.16 -6.51 -33.18
C LEU A 34 5.35 -5.32 -33.70
N ARG A 35 4.98 -4.38 -32.83
CA ARG A 35 4.30 -3.17 -33.24
C ARG A 35 5.21 -2.27 -34.10
N ASP A 36 6.46 -2.11 -33.69
CA ASP A 36 7.47 -1.36 -34.45
C ASP A 36 7.78 -2.02 -35.80
N ALA A 37 7.69 -3.34 -35.88
CA ALA A 37 7.80 -4.10 -37.13
C ALA A 37 6.54 -4.02 -38.03
N GLY A 38 5.50 -3.29 -37.61
CA GLY A 38 4.30 -3.02 -38.43
C GLY A 38 3.15 -4.02 -38.28
N PHE A 39 3.21 -4.96 -37.34
CA PHE A 39 2.12 -5.92 -37.12
C PHE A 39 0.86 -5.25 -36.57
N THR A 40 -0.31 -5.79 -36.94
CA THR A 40 -1.60 -5.34 -36.41
C THR A 40 -1.84 -5.90 -35.00
N TYR A 41 -2.74 -5.27 -34.25
CA TYR A 41 -3.03 -5.72 -32.88
C TYR A 41 -3.60 -7.13 -32.82
N GLN A 42 -4.39 -7.56 -33.82
CA GLN A 42 -4.91 -8.92 -33.90
C GLN A 42 -3.79 -9.92 -34.15
N GLN A 43 -2.90 -9.66 -35.10
CA GLN A 43 -1.75 -10.54 -35.38
C GLN A 43 -0.85 -10.73 -34.16
N ILE A 44 -0.58 -9.66 -33.41
CA ILE A 44 0.23 -9.73 -32.19
C ILE A 44 -0.49 -10.53 -31.10
N ALA A 45 -1.81 -10.33 -30.94
CA ALA A 45 -2.62 -11.05 -29.97
C ALA A 45 -2.62 -12.57 -30.25
N ASP A 46 -2.80 -12.94 -31.51
CA ASP A 46 -2.81 -14.33 -31.95
C ASP A 46 -1.42 -14.98 -31.82
N GLN A 47 -0.35 -14.26 -32.17
CA GLN A 47 1.02 -14.77 -32.10
C GLN A 47 1.50 -14.96 -30.65
N LEU A 48 1.17 -14.04 -29.74
CA LEU A 48 1.61 -14.08 -28.34
C LEU A 48 0.58 -14.74 -27.41
N GLN A 49 -0.59 -15.14 -27.92
CA GLN A 49 -1.69 -15.75 -27.15
C GLN A 49 -2.13 -14.85 -25.98
N ILE A 50 -2.21 -13.54 -26.24
CA ILE A 50 -2.65 -12.53 -25.28
C ILE A 50 -3.87 -11.79 -25.82
N THR A 51 -4.62 -11.13 -24.94
CA THR A 51 -5.83 -10.43 -25.39
C THR A 51 -5.50 -9.19 -26.22
N HIS A 52 -6.31 -8.91 -27.24
CA HIS A 52 -6.22 -7.69 -28.03
C HIS A 52 -6.17 -6.42 -27.15
N ARG A 53 -6.93 -6.40 -26.04
CA ARG A 53 -6.94 -5.28 -25.08
C ARG A 53 -5.59 -5.08 -24.38
N GLN A 54 -4.88 -6.16 -24.05
CA GLN A 54 -3.53 -6.08 -23.46
C GLN A 54 -2.50 -5.56 -24.46
N VAL A 55 -2.61 -5.96 -25.74
CA VAL A 55 -1.79 -5.43 -26.84
C VAL A 55 -2.04 -3.93 -27.00
N GLN A 56 -3.30 -3.54 -27.17
CA GLN A 56 -3.70 -2.14 -27.33
C GLN A 56 -3.20 -1.28 -26.16
N TYR A 57 -3.42 -1.72 -24.92
CA TYR A 57 -2.96 -0.99 -23.73
C TYR A 57 -1.44 -0.83 -23.70
N THR A 58 -0.69 -1.87 -24.08
CA THR A 58 0.78 -1.81 -24.09
C THR A 58 1.29 -0.84 -25.14
N CYS A 59 0.74 -0.86 -26.36
CA CYS A 59 1.07 0.08 -27.42
C CYS A 59 0.67 1.53 -27.07
N GLN A 60 -0.45 1.75 -26.39
CA GLN A 60 -0.89 3.10 -25.99
C GLN A 60 -0.06 3.67 -24.84
N SER A 61 0.29 2.83 -23.86
CA SER A 61 1.10 3.27 -22.72
C SER A 61 2.58 3.41 -23.06
N GLN A 62 3.06 2.75 -24.12
CA GLN A 62 4.47 2.70 -24.56
C GLN A 62 5.46 2.35 -23.42
N GLN A 63 4.95 1.71 -22.36
CA GLN A 63 5.73 1.37 -21.18
C GLN A 63 6.15 -0.09 -21.26
N MET A 64 7.44 -0.32 -21.48
CA MET A 64 8.05 -1.66 -21.46
C MET A 64 7.95 -2.32 -20.08
N THR A 65 8.18 -1.56 -19.02
CA THR A 65 8.17 -2.08 -17.64
C THR A 65 6.79 -1.90 -17.02
N PRO A 66 6.11 -2.98 -16.57
CA PRO A 66 4.87 -2.87 -15.80
C PRO A 66 5.08 -2.09 -14.50
N THR A 67 4.18 -1.15 -14.22
CA THR A 67 4.17 -0.45 -12.93
C THR A 67 3.65 -1.37 -11.83
N LYS A 68 4.33 -1.37 -10.67
CA LYS A 68 3.88 -2.12 -9.50
C LYS A 68 2.51 -1.60 -9.04
N ALA A 69 1.61 -2.51 -8.66
CA ALA A 69 0.33 -2.09 -8.09
C ALA A 69 0.60 -1.27 -6.83
N PRO A 70 -0.09 -0.13 -6.64
CA PRO A 70 -0.03 0.57 -5.37
C PRO A 70 -0.56 -0.35 -4.27
N GLY A 71 0.07 -0.27 -3.10
CA GLY A 71 -0.44 -0.94 -1.90
C GLY A 71 -1.65 -0.20 -1.33
N GLN A 72 -2.23 -0.77 -0.27
CA GLN A 72 -3.29 -0.10 0.48
C GLN A 72 -2.76 1.17 1.15
N PRO A 73 -3.49 2.30 1.06
CA PRO A 73 -3.08 3.53 1.73
C PRO A 73 -3.12 3.39 3.26
N PRO A 74 -2.29 4.14 4.01
CA PRO A 74 -2.38 4.18 5.46
C PRO A 74 -3.74 4.67 5.94
N LYS A 75 -4.22 4.13 7.06
CA LYS A 75 -5.49 4.56 7.69
C LYS A 75 -5.39 5.89 8.45
N LEU A 76 -4.18 6.29 8.81
CA LEU A 76 -3.90 7.56 9.48
C LEU A 76 -3.28 8.51 8.46
N SER A 77 -3.82 9.72 8.37
CA SER A 77 -3.19 10.80 7.60
C SER A 77 -1.91 11.30 8.28
N GLU A 78 -1.09 12.07 7.57
CA GLU A 78 0.13 12.60 8.17
C GLU A 78 -0.19 13.67 9.23
N GLU A 79 -1.26 14.44 8.99
CA GLU A 79 -1.80 15.45 9.89
C GLU A 79 -2.33 14.81 11.19
N ASP A 80 -3.04 13.69 11.08
CA ASP A 80 -3.51 12.95 12.26
C ASP A 80 -2.34 12.48 13.12
N VAL A 81 -1.26 12.00 12.50
CA VAL A 81 -0.06 11.56 13.22
C VAL A 81 0.59 12.73 13.96
N ASP A 82 0.65 13.91 13.34
CA ASP A 82 1.20 15.11 13.98
C ASP A 82 0.34 15.58 15.17
N ASN A 83 -0.98 15.55 15.02
CA ASN A 83 -1.92 15.85 16.10
C ASN A 83 -1.75 14.86 17.27
N ILE A 84 -1.58 13.58 16.97
CA ILE A 84 -1.31 12.55 17.98
C ILE A 84 0.03 12.82 18.68
N ILE A 85 1.09 13.20 17.94
CA ILE A 85 2.40 13.53 18.53
C ILE A 85 2.27 14.75 19.46
N ALA A 86 1.54 15.78 19.05
CA ALA A 86 1.27 16.96 19.87
C ALA A 86 0.52 16.57 21.15
N PHE A 87 -0.51 15.72 21.05
CA PHE A 87 -1.25 15.22 22.21
C PHE A 87 -0.38 14.37 23.16
N ILE A 88 0.48 13.50 22.62
CA ILE A 88 1.41 12.69 23.42
C ILE A 88 2.41 13.59 24.14
N SER A 89 2.86 14.66 23.48
CA SER A 89 3.89 15.57 23.99
C SER A 89 3.36 16.61 24.97
N SER A 90 2.05 16.88 24.98
CA SER A 90 1.42 17.91 25.83
C SER A 90 1.51 17.61 27.34
N SER A 91 1.60 16.33 27.72
CA SER A 91 1.63 15.93 29.13
C SER A 91 2.55 14.74 29.41
N LYS A 92 3.18 14.76 30.59
CA LYS A 92 3.97 13.64 31.12
C LYS A 92 3.14 12.36 31.22
N ARG A 93 1.83 12.48 31.51
CA ARG A 93 0.90 11.34 31.57
C ARG A 93 0.73 10.74 30.17
N ASN A 94 0.42 11.56 29.17
CA ASN A 94 0.17 11.14 27.79
C ASN A 94 1.41 10.48 27.17
N ARG A 95 2.60 11.04 27.43
CA ARG A 95 3.88 10.46 27.01
C ARG A 95 4.11 9.03 27.53
N ARG A 96 3.68 8.74 28.76
CA ARG A 96 3.83 7.43 29.41
C ARG A 96 2.67 6.48 29.13
N MET A 97 1.59 6.97 28.51
CA MET A 97 0.40 6.17 28.22
C MET A 97 0.71 5.10 27.16
N PRO A 98 0.38 3.82 27.37
CA PRO A 98 0.62 2.78 26.38
C PRO A 98 -0.25 2.99 25.13
N PHE A 99 0.17 2.46 23.98
CA PHE A 99 -0.49 2.74 22.69
C PHE A 99 -1.94 2.27 22.62
N TYR A 100 -2.32 1.17 23.26
CA TYR A 100 -3.71 0.71 23.26
C TYR A 100 -4.64 1.73 23.95
N LYS A 101 -4.22 2.29 25.09
CA LYS A 101 -4.97 3.36 25.77
C LYS A 101 -5.03 4.64 24.96
N LEU A 102 -4.01 4.95 24.16
CA LEU A 102 -4.07 6.10 23.26
C LEU A 102 -5.06 5.90 22.12
N CYS A 103 -5.16 4.67 21.60
CA CYS A 103 -6.19 4.34 20.62
C CYS A 103 -7.59 4.50 21.21
N GLU A 104 -7.81 4.09 22.47
CA GLU A 104 -9.08 4.28 23.19
C GLU A 104 -9.37 5.75 23.50
N GLU A 105 -8.41 6.49 24.04
CA GLU A 105 -8.59 7.89 24.45
C GLU A 105 -8.84 8.84 23.26
N LEU A 106 -8.21 8.56 22.11
CA LEU A 106 -8.33 9.35 20.89
C LEU A 106 -9.33 8.74 19.88
N ASP A 107 -10.04 7.68 20.28
CA ASP A 107 -10.99 6.91 19.45
C ASP A 107 -10.47 6.62 18.02
N LEU A 108 -9.23 6.12 17.94
CA LEU A 108 -8.56 5.95 16.66
C LEU A 108 -9.05 4.69 15.93
N PRO A 109 -9.23 4.75 14.59
CA PRO A 109 -9.66 3.60 13.78
C PRO A 109 -8.54 2.56 13.55
N VAL A 110 -7.46 2.61 14.34
CA VAL A 110 -6.27 1.79 14.19
C VAL A 110 -5.86 1.11 15.49
N GLY A 111 -5.30 -0.10 15.35
CA GLY A 111 -4.73 -0.83 16.48
C GLY A 111 -3.38 -0.25 16.95
N PRO A 112 -2.92 -0.66 18.15
CA PRO A 112 -1.72 -0.11 18.79
C PRO A 112 -0.45 -0.31 17.95
N THR A 113 -0.35 -1.43 17.22
CA THR A 113 0.80 -1.74 16.35
C THR A 113 0.84 -0.82 15.12
N ALA A 114 -0.32 -0.51 14.54
CA ALA A 114 -0.42 0.40 13.41
C ALA A 114 -0.05 1.83 13.84
N LEU A 115 -0.55 2.26 15.01
CA LEU A 115 -0.16 3.53 15.61
C LEU A 115 1.35 3.62 15.85
N ALA A 116 1.96 2.60 16.45
CA ALA A 116 3.41 2.57 16.70
C ALA A 116 4.23 2.66 15.41
N ARG A 117 3.81 1.97 14.33
CA ARG A 117 4.46 2.03 13.02
C ARG A 117 4.31 3.40 12.37
N ALA A 118 3.13 4.01 12.45
CA ALA A 118 2.87 5.34 11.92
C ALA A 118 3.76 6.39 12.61
N LEU A 119 3.81 6.36 13.95
CA LEU A 119 4.67 7.23 14.74
C LEU A 119 6.15 7.03 14.43
N LYS A 120 6.62 5.78 14.32
CA LYS A 120 8.00 5.47 13.94
C LYS A 120 8.33 5.97 12.54
N LYS A 121 7.41 5.83 11.57
CA LYS A 121 7.58 6.34 10.20
C LYS A 121 7.72 7.87 10.20
N ARG A 122 6.98 8.57 11.06
CA ARG A 122 7.09 10.02 11.27
C ARG A 122 8.34 10.44 12.06
N GLY A 123 9.12 9.48 12.57
CA GLY A 123 10.34 9.73 13.35
C GLY A 123 10.13 9.84 14.87
N TYR A 124 8.89 9.68 15.35
CA TYR A 124 8.62 9.68 16.78
C TYR A 124 9.01 8.34 17.41
N THR A 125 9.97 8.38 18.32
CA THR A 125 10.38 7.24 19.15
C THR A 125 10.20 7.57 20.63
N ARG A 126 9.67 6.62 21.40
CA ARG A 126 9.50 6.80 22.84
C ARG A 126 10.76 6.35 23.56
N CYS A 127 11.51 7.32 24.10
CA CYS A 127 12.55 7.02 25.07
C CYS A 127 11.92 6.68 26.43
N ILE A 128 12.20 5.49 26.94
CA ILE A 128 11.86 5.13 28.32
C ILE A 128 12.77 5.96 29.23
N ALA A 129 12.17 6.77 30.11
CA ALA A 129 12.93 7.53 31.08
C ALA A 129 13.65 6.55 32.02
N LEU A 130 14.98 6.50 31.92
CA LEU A 130 15.80 5.69 32.81
C LEU A 130 15.60 6.14 34.26
N ARG A 131 15.58 5.18 35.19
CA ARG A 131 15.59 5.50 36.62
C ARG A 131 16.86 6.30 36.89
N LYS A 132 16.70 7.45 37.55
CA LYS A 132 17.86 8.22 38.03
C LYS A 132 18.69 7.28 38.92
N PRO A 133 20.02 7.22 38.76
CA PRO A 133 20.86 6.46 39.67
C PRO A 133 20.64 6.96 41.11
N PRO A 134 20.69 6.08 42.12
CA PRO A 134 20.51 6.48 43.50
C PRO A 134 21.60 7.49 43.89
N LEU A 135 21.16 8.67 44.37
CA LEU A 135 22.07 9.67 44.93
C LEU A 135 22.27 9.40 46.42
N SER A 136 23.52 9.46 46.88
CA SER A 136 23.81 9.51 48.31
C SER A 136 23.20 10.77 48.94
N ASP A 137 22.86 10.71 50.21
CA ASP A 137 22.29 11.87 50.91
C ASP A 137 23.26 13.05 50.95
N GLN A 138 24.57 12.79 51.01
CA GLN A 138 25.61 13.80 50.89
C GLN A 138 25.51 14.57 49.56
N ASN A 139 25.36 13.85 48.43
CA ASN A 139 25.27 14.47 47.11
C ASN A 139 23.96 15.24 46.92
N LYS A 140 22.86 14.84 47.60
CA LYS A 140 21.60 15.61 47.62
C LYS A 140 21.80 16.94 48.32
N ARG A 141 22.47 16.96 49.49
CA ARG A 141 22.74 18.19 50.26
C ARG A 141 23.63 19.17 49.46
N VAL A 142 24.70 18.68 48.84
CA VAL A 142 25.59 19.50 48.01
C VAL A 142 24.84 20.12 46.82
N ARG A 143 23.98 19.35 46.16
CA ARG A 143 23.15 19.85 45.04
C ARG A 143 22.14 20.92 45.46
N LEU A 144 21.56 20.81 46.65
CA LEU A 144 20.62 21.81 47.16
C LEU A 144 21.31 23.10 47.61
N ALA A 145 22.58 23.01 48.04
CA ALA A 145 23.39 24.15 48.41
C ALA A 145 23.97 24.92 47.20
N TRP A 146 23.99 24.29 46.02
CA TRP A 146 24.28 24.96 44.75
C TRP A 146 23.04 25.71 44.27
N VAL A 147 22.93 26.99 44.64
CA VAL A 147 22.00 27.98 44.08
C VAL A 147 22.70 28.77 42.99
#